data_AF-A0A2T7X2X0-F1
#
_entry.id   AF-A0A2T7X2X0-F1
#
_cell.length_a   1.000
_cell.length_b   1.000
_cell.length_c   1.000
_cell.angle_alpha   90.00
_cell.angle_beta   90.00
_cell.angle_gamma   90.00
#
_symmetry.space_group_name_H-M   'P 1'
#
loop_
_entity.id
_entity.type
_entity.pdbx_description
1 polymer ?
#
loop_
_entity_poly.entity_id
_entity_poly.type
_entity_poly.pdbx_seq_one_letter_code
_entity_poly.pdbx_strand_id
1 'polypeptide(L)' 'MIDDHRWLSPAQVCELLPGMTEEILSERRKQRLDPPYFKPTGDRGRVILYDRAEVHDWVLASRVATREG' A
#
# COMPACT_ATOMS: atom_id res chain seq x y z
N MET A 1 -20.49 4.63 11.29
CA MET A 1 -19.37 3.85 10.75
C MET A 1 -19.17 4.35 9.34
N ILE A 2 -18.19 5.24 9.12
CA ILE A 2 -17.89 5.69 7.75
C ILE A 2 -16.82 4.76 7.24
N ASP A 3 -17.27 3.84 6.40
CA ASP A 3 -16.48 2.88 5.65
C ASP A 3 -15.77 3.66 4.54
N ASP A 4 -14.64 4.31 4.90
CA ASP A 4 -13.80 5.07 3.96
C ASP A 4 -12.94 4.07 3.17
N HIS A 5 -13.59 3.24 2.34
CA HIS A 5 -12.93 2.46 1.29
C HIS A 5 -12.43 3.41 0.21
N ARG A 6 -11.38 4.15 0.56
CA ARG A 6 -10.74 5.08 -0.34
C ARG A 6 -9.65 4.35 -1.09
N TRP A 7 -9.85 4.24 -2.40
CA TRP A 7 -8.84 3.73 -3.30
C TRP A 7 -7.66 4.70 -3.36
N LEU A 8 -6.47 4.19 -3.06
CA LEU A 8 -5.21 4.91 -3.11
C LEU A 8 -4.40 4.47 -4.32
N SER A 9 -3.80 5.42 -5.02
CA SER A 9 -2.74 5.12 -5.97
C SER A 9 -1.42 4.84 -5.23
N PRO A 10 -0.44 4.16 -5.85
CA PRO A 10 0.89 3.99 -5.25
C PRO A 10 1.53 5.31 -4.80
N ALA A 11 1.32 6.41 -5.54
CA ALA A 11 1.79 7.73 -5.15
C ALA A 11 1.13 8.20 -3.83
N GLN A 12 -0.18 8.04 -3.69
CA GLN A 12 -0.89 8.41 -2.46
C GLN A 12 -0.51 7.52 -1.26
N VAL A 13 -0.16 6.26 -1.49
CA VAL A 13 0.37 5.39 -0.42
C VAL A 13 1.71 5.92 0.09
N CYS A 14 2.58 6.42 -0.80
CA CYS A 14 3.84 7.06 -0.41
C CYS A 14 3.60 8.40 0.31
N GLU A 15 2.61 9.18 -0.10
CA GLU A 15 2.21 10.40 0.63
C GLU A 15 1.66 10.11 2.03
N LEU A 16 0.95 8.98 2.20
CA LEU A 16 0.38 8.56 3.48
C LEU A 16 1.47 8.13 4.49
N LEU A 17 2.53 7.51 4.00
CA LEU A 17 3.58 6.92 4.81
C LEU A 17 4.86 7.74 4.66
N PRO A 18 5.10 8.75 5.52
CA PRO A 18 6.32 9.53 5.46
C PRO A 18 7.53 8.62 5.71
N GLY A 19 8.34 8.41 4.66
CA GLY A 19 9.46 7.46 4.64
C GLY A 19 9.23 6.20 3.79
N MET A 20 8.02 6.02 3.25
CA MET A 20 7.76 5.05 2.20
C MET A 20 8.01 5.70 0.84
N THR A 21 8.81 5.05 0.01
CA THR A 21 9.04 5.46 -1.38
C THR A 21 8.53 4.39 -2.34
N GLU A 22 8.30 4.77 -3.59
CA GLU A 22 7.92 3.84 -4.65
C GLU A 22 8.95 2.70 -4.80
N GLU A 23 10.23 2.96 -4.53
CA GLU A 23 11.28 1.94 -4.51
C GLU A 23 11.06 0.90 -3.42
N ILE A 24 10.78 1.32 -2.18
CA ILE A 24 10.47 0.39 -1.07
C ILE A 24 9.20 -0.40 -1.39
N LEU A 25 8.19 0.25 -1.97
CA LEU A 25 6.95 -0.39 -2.40
C LEU A 25 7.21 -1.44 -3.52
N SER A 26 8.07 -1.10 -4.47
CA SER A 26 8.46 -1.98 -5.57
C SER A 26 9.29 -3.18 -5.09
N GLU A 27 10.22 -2.96 -4.16
CA GLU A 27 11.00 -4.03 -3.52
C GLU A 27 10.11 -4.96 -2.68
N ARG A 28 9.19 -4.40 -1.89
CA ARG A 28 8.20 -5.20 -1.13
C ARG A 28 7.31 -6.02 -2.07
N ARG A 29 6.94 -5.47 -3.22
CA ARG A 29 6.20 -6.19 -4.26
C ARG A 29 6.97 -7.35 -4.87
N LYS A 30 8.28 -7.21 -5.08
CA LYS A 30 9.13 -8.35 -5.51
C LYS A 30 9.15 -9.46 -4.46
N GLN A 31 9.10 -9.08 -3.18
CA GLN A 31 9.07 -10.01 -2.05
C GLN A 31 7.68 -10.58 -1.76
N ARG A 32 6.64 -10.21 -2.53
CA ARG A 32 5.21 -10.53 -2.25
C ARG A 32 4.76 -10.11 -0.84
N LEU A 33 5.40 -9.06 -0.32
CA LEU A 33 5.06 -8.43 0.94
C LEU A 33 4.30 -7.12 0.70
N ASP A 34 3.73 -6.93 -0.49
CA ASP A 34 2.93 -5.76 -0.79
C ASP A 34 1.49 -5.89 -0.27
N PRO A 35 0.86 -4.77 0.10
CA PRO A 35 -0.56 -4.77 0.44
C PRO A 35 -1.40 -5.19 -0.77
N PRO A 36 -2.53 -5.87 -0.55
CA PRO A 36 -3.37 -6.35 -1.63
C PRO A 36 -3.79 -5.18 -2.51
N TYR A 37 -3.40 -5.26 -3.77
CA TYR A 37 -3.71 -4.26 -4.78
C TYR A 37 -4.72 -4.81 -5.77
N PHE A 38 -5.62 -3.93 -6.17
CA PHE A 38 -6.53 -4.13 -7.25
C PHE A 38 -5.87 -3.65 -8.53
N LYS A 39 -5.95 -4.49 -9.56
CA LYS A 39 -5.53 -4.13 -10.92
C LYS A 39 -6.75 -4.18 -11.85
N PRO A 40 -7.72 -3.27 -11.69
CA PRO A 40 -8.79 -3.16 -12.66
C PRO A 40 -8.18 -2.75 -14.00
N THR A 41 -8.54 -3.50 -15.04
CA THR A 41 -8.17 -3.14 -16.42
C THR A 41 -9.32 -2.29 -16.94
N GLY A 42 -9.16 -0.97 -16.89
CA GLY A 42 -10.14 -0.05 -17.47
C GLY A 42 -9.89 0.14 -18.96
N ASP A 43 -10.85 0.78 -19.63
CA ASP A 43 -10.80 1.12 -21.07
C ASP A 43 -9.54 1.92 -21.47
N ARG A 44 -8.93 2.64 -20.50
CA ARG A 44 -7.71 3.47 -20.69
C ARG A 44 -6.41 2.87 -20.16
N GLY A 45 -6.40 1.62 -19.69
CA GLY A 45 -5.17 0.93 -19.29
C GLY A 45 -5.21 0.28 -17.91
N ARG A 46 -4.05 -0.23 -17.50
CA ARG A 46 -3.84 -0.97 -16.24
C ARG A 46 -3.60 0.04 -15.12
N VAL A 47 -4.58 0.21 -14.23
CA VAL A 47 -4.42 1.06 -13.03
C VAL A 47 -4.15 0.16 -11.84
N ILE A 48 -3.22 0.56 -10.97
CA ILE A 48 -2.98 -0.10 -9.68
C ILE A 48 -3.65 0.74 -8.61
N LEU A 49 -4.60 0.13 -7.91
CA LEU A 49 -5.31 0.73 -6.80
C LEU A 49 -5.06 -0.10 -5.55
N TYR A 50 -4.83 0.57 -4.43
CA TYR A 50 -4.73 -0.01 -3.11
C TYR A 50 -5.95 0.39 -2.31
N ASP A 51 -6.47 -0.47 -1.45
CA ASP A 51 -7.47 -0.06 -0.48
C ASP A 51 -6.76 0.55 0.75
N ARG A 52 -7.28 1.69 1.23
CA ARG A 52 -6.67 2.38 2.38
C ARG A 52 -6.71 1.55 3.66
N ALA A 53 -7.80 0.82 3.91
CA ALA A 53 -7.93 0.00 5.11
C ALA A 53 -6.95 -1.18 5.04
N GLU A 54 -6.86 -1.83 3.88
CA GLU A 54 -5.89 -2.93 3.64
C GLU A 54 -4.44 -2.45 3.76
N VAL A 55 -4.10 -1.27 3.21
CA VAL A 55 -2.76 -0.68 3.37
C VAL A 55 -2.46 -0.42 4.84
N HIS A 56 -3.44 0.10 5.58
CA HIS A 56 -3.27 0.38 7.01
C HIS A 56 -3.11 -0.91 7.83
N ASP A 57 -3.94 -1.92 7.60
CA ASP A 57 -3.82 -3.24 8.25
C ASP A 57 -2.46 -3.88 7.94
N TRP A 58 -2.04 -3.81 6.69
CA TRP A 58 -0.73 -4.29 6.26
C TRP A 58 0.43 -3.53 6.92
N VAL A 59 0.34 -2.21 7.08
CA VAL A 59 1.34 -1.41 7.81
C VAL A 59 1.39 -1.85 9.28
N LEU A 60 0.23 -2.06 9.90
CA LEU A 60 0.13 -2.54 11.28
C LEU A 60 0.72 -3.95 11.44
N ALA A 61 0.48 -4.85 10.47
CA ALA A 61 1.05 -6.19 10.43
C ALA A 61 2.56 -6.18 10.15
N SER A 62 3.03 -5.24 9.32
CA SER A 62 4.45 -5.00 9.03
C SER A 62 5.18 -4.25 10.15
N ARG A 63 4.53 -4.00 11.30
CA ARG A 63 5.16 -3.41 12.47
C ARG A 63 6.25 -4.34 12.99
N VAL A 64 7.45 -4.16 12.48
CA VAL A 64 8.65 -4.67 13.12
C VAL A 64 8.81 -3.83 14.38
N ALA A 65 8.48 -4.41 15.54
CA ALA A 65 8.91 -3.84 16.80
C ALA A 65 10.44 -3.82 16.75
N THR A 66 10.99 -2.66 16.45
CA THR A 66 12.41 -2.38 16.68
C THR A 66 12.64 -2.66 18.15
N ARG A 67 13.17 -3.84 18.46
CA ARG A 67 13.94 -4.04 19.69
C ARG A 67 15.13 -3.10 19.53
N GLU A 68 15.04 -1.95 20.18
CA GLU A 68 16.22 -1.18 20.54
C GLU A 68 17.17 -2.16 21.23
N GLY A 69 18.31 -2.40 20.61
CA GLY A 69 19.42 -3.18 21.14
C GLY A 69 20.49 -2.24 21.66
#